data_AF-A0A225VLT6-F1
#
_entry.id   AF-A0A225VLT6-F1
#
_cell.length_a   1.000
_cell.length_b   1.000
_cell.length_c   1.000
_cell.angle_alpha   90.00
_cell.angle_beta   90.00
_cell.angle_gamma   90.00
#
_symmetry.space_group_name_H-M   'P 1'
#
loop_
_entity.id
_entity.type
_entity.pdbx_description
1 polymer ?
#
loop_
_entity_poly.entity_id
_entity_poly.type
_entity_poly.pdbx_seq_one_letter_code
_entity_poly.pdbx_strand_id
1 'polypeptide(L)'
;MQRLLQEFDFHYIVGKKRHISADTHGNVEFRNAYLKKKLCNRRPEKKGRFDPRKTEVFLDESFCNVNHVSNKTWVLEDKIRFNKSGVSVSSSATKAQLMEYITPLKEKPIYQAQLTASLHGHYLLYTPPYHPELQPIELVWATVKGRIAGSPPKNGNDAVQKVLDGLAAIKGKEFLSMYRHAQTFENAYAAYASEFNERDLMAAEDTL
;
A
#
# COMPACT_ATOMS: atom_id res chain seq x y z
N MET A 1 -33.18 0.47 6.07
CA MET A 1 -32.35 -0.75 5.96
C MET A 1 -31.99 -1.32 7.33
N GLN A 2 -31.46 -0.53 8.27
CA GLN A 2 -31.07 -1.01 9.60
C GLN A 2 -32.22 -1.61 10.43
N ARG A 3 -33.41 -1.01 10.43
CA ARG A 3 -34.62 -1.57 11.09
C ARG A 3 -35.06 -2.91 10.51
N LEU A 4 -35.04 -3.02 9.18
CA LEU A 4 -35.47 -4.23 8.47
C LEU A 4 -34.53 -5.41 8.79
N LEU A 5 -33.22 -5.15 8.89
CA LEU A 5 -32.23 -6.17 9.26
C LEU A 5 -32.39 -6.63 10.72
N GLN A 6 -32.74 -5.74 11.63
CA GLN A 6 -33.04 -6.10 13.03
C GLN A 6 -34.33 -6.92 13.16
N GLU A 7 -35.37 -6.64 12.36
CA GLU A 7 -36.59 -7.47 12.30
C GLU A 7 -36.32 -8.90 11.79
N PHE A 8 -35.29 -9.08 10.96
CA PHE A 8 -34.81 -10.40 10.52
C PHE A 8 -33.72 -11.00 11.44
N ASP A 9 -33.57 -10.48 12.66
CA ASP A 9 -32.62 -10.97 13.67
C ASP A 9 -31.12 -10.84 13.28
N PHE A 10 -30.81 -10.03 12.26
CA PHE A 10 -29.44 -9.71 11.89
C PHE A 10 -28.89 -8.58 12.76
N HIS A 11 -27.80 -8.89 13.46
CA HIS A 11 -27.11 -7.97 14.33
C HIS A 11 -25.85 -7.42 13.66
N TYR A 12 -25.64 -6.10 13.72
CA TYR A 12 -24.37 -5.51 13.30
C TYR A 12 -23.29 -5.83 14.34
N ILE A 13 -22.35 -6.68 13.97
CA ILE A 13 -21.20 -7.01 14.81
C ILE A 13 -20.02 -6.14 14.36
N VAL A 14 -19.47 -5.37 15.29
CA VAL A 14 -18.20 -4.65 15.05
C VAL A 14 -17.10 -5.70 14.98
N GLY A 15 -16.52 -5.89 13.79
CA GLY A 15 -15.37 -6.78 13.61
C GLY A 15 -14.21 -6.38 14.52
N LYS A 16 -13.57 -7.35 15.17
CA LYS A 16 -12.33 -7.10 15.92
C LYS A 16 -11.23 -6.68 14.93
N LYS A 17 -10.38 -5.74 15.33
CA LYS A 17 -9.23 -5.30 14.51
C LYS A 17 -8.38 -6.51 14.13
N ARG A 18 -8.08 -6.66 12.84
CA ARG A 18 -7.26 -7.76 12.33
C ARG A 18 -5.91 -7.76 13.04
N HIS A 19 -5.49 -8.91 13.55
CA HIS A 19 -4.20 -9.02 14.23
C HIS A 19 -3.07 -8.98 13.19
N ILE A 20 -1.98 -8.29 13.52
CA ILE A 20 -0.82 -8.05 12.64
C ILE A 20 -0.06 -9.31 12.22
N SER A 21 -0.26 -10.40 12.95
CA SER A 21 0.31 -11.73 12.67
C SER A 21 -0.56 -12.56 11.70
N ALA A 22 -1.75 -12.09 11.36
CA ALA A 22 -2.68 -12.78 10.46
C ALA A 22 -2.43 -12.42 8.98
N ASP A 23 -1.29 -11.78 8.70
CA ASP A 23 -0.86 -11.45 7.35
C ASP A 23 -0.07 -12.60 6.75
N THR A 24 -0.18 -12.76 5.43
CA THR A 24 0.63 -13.74 4.71
C THR A 24 2.10 -13.35 4.77
N HIS A 25 3.00 -14.34 4.63
CA HIS A 25 4.44 -14.08 4.65
C HIS A 25 4.86 -12.98 3.67
N GLY A 26 4.37 -13.01 2.43
CA GLY A 26 4.66 -11.98 1.44
C GLY A 26 4.16 -10.58 1.81
N ASN A 27 3.00 -10.46 2.49
CA ASN A 27 2.51 -9.17 2.96
C ASN A 27 3.38 -8.64 4.10
N VAL A 28 3.83 -9.52 5.02
CA VAL A 28 4.76 -9.17 6.09
C VAL A 28 6.10 -8.69 5.54
N GLU A 29 6.68 -9.40 4.56
CA GLU A 29 7.92 -8.99 3.89
C GLU A 29 7.78 -7.61 3.22
N PHE A 30 6.67 -7.39 2.49
CA PHE A 30 6.41 -6.12 1.83
C PHE A 30 6.27 -4.98 2.84
N ARG A 31 5.47 -5.19 3.90
CA ARG A 31 5.31 -4.23 5.00
C ARG A 31 6.65 -3.91 5.64
N ASN A 32 7.49 -4.90 5.92
CA ASN A 32 8.79 -4.70 6.52
C ASN A 32 9.74 -3.92 5.58
N ALA A 33 9.69 -4.18 4.27
CA ALA A 33 10.43 -3.40 3.27
C ALA A 33 9.96 -1.94 3.22
N TYR A 34 8.65 -1.70 3.27
CA TYR A 34 8.06 -0.36 3.39
C TYR A 34 8.56 0.34 4.66
N LEU A 35 8.42 -0.30 5.83
CA LEU A 35 8.82 0.26 7.12
C LEU A 35 10.30 0.60 7.17
N LYS A 36 11.17 -0.29 6.68
CA LYS A 36 12.61 -0.03 6.58
C LYS A 36 12.87 1.23 5.76
N LYS A 37 12.27 1.33 4.57
CA LYS A 37 12.42 2.50 3.70
C LYS A 37 11.92 3.78 4.37
N LYS A 38 10.73 3.71 4.97
CA LYS A 38 10.07 4.82 5.67
C LYS A 38 10.89 5.34 6.85
N LEU A 39 11.37 4.44 7.70
CA LEU A 39 12.18 4.78 8.88
C LEU A 39 13.56 5.33 8.50
N CYS A 40 14.19 4.84 7.43
CA CYS A 40 15.45 5.40 6.93
C CYS A 40 15.32 6.86 6.48
N ASN A 41 14.15 7.26 5.99
CA ASN A 41 13.88 8.64 5.59
C ASN A 41 13.43 9.53 6.76
N ARG A 42 13.17 8.96 7.93
CA ARG A 42 12.71 9.70 9.10
C ARG A 42 13.91 10.37 9.80
N ARG A 43 13.76 11.65 10.14
CA ARG A 43 14.70 12.32 11.06
C ARG A 43 14.21 12.18 12.50
N PRO A 44 15.11 12.17 13.50
CA PRO A 44 14.72 12.25 14.89
C PRO A 44 13.89 13.52 15.10
N GLU A 45 12.75 13.37 15.78
CA GLU A 45 11.82 14.47 15.98
C GLU A 45 12.50 15.59 16.79
N LYS A 46 12.78 16.72 16.14
CA LYS A 46 13.24 17.94 16.82
C LYS A 46 12.08 18.91 16.90
N LYS A 47 11.63 19.21 18.12
CA LYS A 47 10.61 20.23 18.42
C LYS A 47 9.29 20.06 17.63
N GLY A 48 8.84 18.81 17.44
CA GLY A 48 7.57 18.54 16.76
C GLY A 48 7.51 19.00 15.30
N ARG A 49 8.66 19.23 14.65
CA ARG A 49 8.72 19.59 13.24
C ARG A 49 8.72 18.32 12.38
N PHE A 50 7.80 18.26 11.43
CA PHE A 50 7.81 17.27 10.37
C PHE A 50 8.94 17.60 9.39
N ASP A 51 9.93 16.71 9.33
CA ASP A 51 11.13 16.89 8.52
C ASP A 51 11.62 15.52 8.05
N PRO A 52 10.97 14.90 7.04
CA PRO A 52 11.57 13.74 6.38
C PRO A 52 12.86 14.18 5.66
N ARG A 53 13.87 13.31 5.60
CA ARG A 53 15.18 13.64 4.98
C ARG A 53 15.03 14.03 3.50
N LYS A 54 14.06 13.41 2.82
CA LYS A 54 13.65 13.68 1.43
C LYS A 54 12.13 13.72 1.37
N THR A 55 11.59 14.52 0.46
CA THR A 55 10.15 14.52 0.14
C THR A 55 9.69 13.12 -0.19
N GLU A 56 8.58 12.69 0.41
CA GLU A 56 8.04 11.36 0.22
C GLU A 56 6.93 11.39 -0.83
N VAL A 57 6.96 10.41 -1.73
CA VAL A 57 5.90 10.19 -2.73
C VAL A 57 5.33 8.82 -2.46
N PHE A 58 4.05 8.75 -2.11
CA PHE A 58 3.36 7.50 -1.84
C PHE A 58 2.73 6.99 -3.13
N LEU A 59 3.01 5.74 -3.48
CA LEU A 59 2.26 4.99 -4.47
C LEU A 59 1.31 4.07 -3.74
N ASP A 60 0.03 4.35 -3.92
CA ASP A 60 -1.08 3.57 -3.37
C ASP A 60 -1.12 2.15 -3.96
N GLU A 61 -1.73 1.23 -3.21
CA GLU A 61 -1.91 -0.18 -3.54
C GLU A 61 -2.58 -0.37 -4.91
N SER A 62 -3.51 0.52 -5.29
CA SER A 62 -4.16 0.49 -6.61
C SER A 62 -3.18 0.58 -7.77
N PHE A 63 -1.99 1.18 -7.58
CA PHE A 63 -0.92 1.23 -8.58
C PHE A 63 -0.14 -0.09 -8.68
N CYS A 64 0.05 -0.80 -7.57
CA CYS A 64 0.67 -2.14 -7.54
C CYS A 64 -0.27 -3.22 -8.10
N ASN A 65 -1.58 -3.03 -7.95
CA ASN A 65 -2.62 -3.96 -8.35
C ASN A 65 -3.07 -3.81 -9.81
N VAL A 66 -2.41 -3.00 -10.64
CA VAL A 66 -2.71 -2.90 -12.09
C VAL A 66 -2.39 -4.20 -12.85
N ASN A 67 -1.79 -5.20 -12.19
CA ASN A 67 -1.71 -6.57 -12.70
C ASN A 67 -2.93 -7.45 -12.38
N HIS A 68 -4.03 -6.90 -11.84
CA HIS A 68 -5.36 -7.49 -12.01
C HIS A 68 -5.86 -7.26 -13.44
N VAL A 69 -5.07 -7.70 -14.43
CA VAL A 69 -5.71 -8.22 -15.63
C VAL A 69 -6.47 -9.46 -15.17
N SER A 70 -7.80 -9.37 -15.14
CA SER A 70 -8.60 -10.59 -15.25
C SER A 70 -8.04 -11.40 -16.43
N ASN A 71 -8.12 -12.74 -16.37
CA ASN A 71 -7.70 -13.64 -17.45
C ASN A 71 -8.41 -13.41 -18.82
N LYS A 72 -8.99 -12.24 -19.06
CA LYS A 72 -9.68 -11.80 -20.26
C LYS A 72 -9.26 -10.37 -20.61
N THR A 73 -8.00 -10.17 -20.97
CA THR A 73 -7.58 -8.94 -21.65
C THR A 73 -7.55 -9.20 -23.15
N TRP A 74 -8.45 -8.54 -23.89
CA TRP A 74 -8.40 -8.48 -25.34
C TRP A 74 -7.18 -7.67 -25.73
N VAL A 75 -6.27 -8.30 -26.48
CA VAL A 75 -5.06 -7.66 -27.00
C VAL A 75 -5.32 -7.30 -28.46
N LEU A 76 -4.85 -6.12 -28.90
CA LEU A 76 -4.93 -5.71 -30.31
C LEU A 76 -4.13 -6.68 -31.19
N GLU A 77 -4.59 -6.90 -32.43
CA GLU A 77 -4.04 -7.91 -33.37
C GLU A 77 -2.55 -7.70 -33.71
N ASP A 78 -2.05 -6.48 -33.57
CA ASP A 78 -0.65 -6.09 -33.81
C ASP A 78 0.30 -6.40 -32.64
N LYS A 79 -0.24 -6.78 -31.47
CA LYS A 79 0.54 -7.17 -30.28
C LYS A 79 0.88 -8.66 -30.35
N ILE A 80 1.82 -8.99 -31.24
CA ILE A 80 2.41 -10.33 -31.36
C ILE A 80 3.05 -10.75 -30.02
N ARG A 81 2.65 -11.91 -29.48
CA ARG A 81 3.40 -12.58 -28.41
C ARG A 81 4.69 -13.16 -28.98
N PHE A 82 5.78 -12.42 -28.90
CA PHE A 82 7.10 -12.98 -29.13
C PHE A 82 7.57 -13.71 -27.86
N ASN A 83 7.99 -14.97 -28.00
CA ASN A 83 8.96 -15.56 -27.07
C ASN A 83 10.32 -14.90 -27.33
N LYS A 84 10.80 -14.04 -26.41
CA LYS A 84 12.10 -13.36 -26.57
C LYS A 84 13.21 -13.89 -25.65
N SER A 85 13.19 -15.18 -25.36
CA SER A 85 14.36 -15.93 -24.92
C SER A 85 14.22 -17.37 -25.43
N GLY A 86 15.13 -17.81 -26.31
CA GLY A 86 15.13 -19.14 -26.93
C GLY A 86 15.37 -20.27 -25.94
N VAL A 87 14.38 -20.58 -25.10
CA VAL A 87 14.41 -21.71 -24.17
C VAL A 87 13.27 -22.64 -24.54
N SER A 88 13.59 -23.80 -25.10
CA SER A 88 12.64 -24.88 -25.31
C SER A 88 12.30 -25.51 -23.97
N VAL A 89 11.16 -25.15 -23.40
CA VAL A 89 10.65 -25.82 -22.20
C VAL A 89 9.71 -26.94 -22.66
N SER A 90 9.81 -28.12 -22.03
CA SER A 90 8.93 -29.24 -22.31
C SER A 90 7.46 -28.84 -22.24
N SER A 91 6.63 -29.33 -23.15
CA SER A 91 5.17 -29.15 -23.12
C SER A 91 4.52 -29.78 -21.87
N SER A 92 5.25 -30.63 -21.15
CA SER A 92 4.84 -31.23 -19.87
C SER A 92 5.30 -30.47 -18.63
N ALA A 93 6.02 -29.34 -18.77
CA ALA A 93 6.52 -28.60 -17.62
C ALA A 93 5.39 -27.94 -16.82
N THR A 94 5.46 -28.09 -15.50
CA THR A 94 4.52 -27.46 -14.57
C THR A 94 4.75 -25.97 -14.46
N LYS A 95 3.74 -25.22 -14.00
CA LYS A 95 3.85 -23.77 -13.72
C LYS A 95 5.05 -23.46 -12.80
N ALA A 96 5.32 -24.28 -11.79
CA ALA A 96 6.43 -24.06 -10.87
C ALA A 96 7.79 -24.17 -11.59
N GLN A 97 7.98 -25.22 -12.38
CA GLN A 97 9.19 -25.42 -13.20
C GLN A 97 9.37 -24.28 -14.21
N LEU A 98 8.29 -23.86 -14.88
CA LEU A 98 8.33 -22.73 -15.81
C LEU A 98 8.72 -21.42 -15.10
N MET A 99 8.23 -21.19 -13.89
CA MET A 99 8.60 -20.01 -13.10
C MET A 99 10.07 -20.05 -12.68
N GLU A 100 10.63 -21.20 -12.32
CA GLU A 100 12.07 -21.31 -12.02
C GLU A 100 12.95 -20.92 -13.21
N TYR A 101 12.56 -21.30 -14.44
CA TYR A 101 13.31 -20.92 -15.65
C TYR A 101 13.12 -19.45 -16.04
N ILE A 102 11.91 -18.91 -15.92
CA ILE A 102 11.58 -17.56 -16.40
C ILE A 102 11.97 -16.47 -15.39
N THR A 103 11.90 -16.76 -14.09
CA THR A 103 12.21 -15.79 -13.02
C THR A 103 13.58 -15.11 -13.18
N PRO A 104 14.70 -15.82 -13.44
CA PRO A 104 16.00 -15.17 -13.65
C PRO A 104 16.10 -14.40 -14.97
N LEU A 105 15.28 -14.74 -15.98
CA LEU A 105 15.26 -14.07 -17.29
C LEU A 105 14.40 -12.80 -17.29
N LYS A 106 13.50 -12.66 -16.31
CA LYS A 106 12.60 -11.53 -16.22
C LYS A 106 13.38 -10.31 -15.74
N GLU A 107 13.62 -9.38 -16.65
CA GLU A 107 14.17 -8.07 -16.30
C GLU A 107 13.29 -7.41 -15.23
N LYS A 108 13.95 -6.79 -14.24
CA LYS A 108 13.24 -6.06 -13.19
C LYS A 108 12.47 -4.91 -13.85
N PRO A 109 11.15 -4.80 -13.65
CA PRO A 109 10.38 -3.72 -14.25
C PRO A 109 10.89 -2.37 -13.76
N ILE A 110 11.15 -1.46 -14.70
CA ILE A 110 11.50 -0.07 -14.41
C ILE A 110 10.21 0.75 -14.43
N TYR A 111 9.78 1.19 -13.26
CA TYR A 111 8.57 2.02 -13.16
C TYR A 111 8.91 3.49 -13.42
N GLN A 112 8.17 4.13 -14.34
CA GLN A 112 8.38 5.55 -14.65
C GLN A 112 8.24 6.43 -13.40
N ALA A 113 7.32 6.10 -12.49
CA ALA A 113 7.17 6.80 -11.21
C ALA A 113 8.45 6.75 -10.36
N GLN A 114 9.19 5.63 -10.38
CA GLN A 114 10.47 5.50 -9.70
C GLN A 114 11.55 6.39 -10.35
N LEU A 115 11.62 6.41 -11.68
CA LEU A 115 12.54 7.28 -12.40
C LEU A 115 12.26 8.75 -12.10
N THR A 116 11.00 9.19 -12.22
CA THR A 116 10.59 10.56 -11.97
C THR A 116 10.85 10.98 -10.52
N ALA A 117 10.43 10.18 -9.53
CA ALA A 117 10.67 10.49 -8.13
C ALA A 117 12.18 10.60 -7.82
N SER A 118 12.98 9.67 -8.34
CA SER A 118 14.43 9.68 -8.17
C SER A 118 15.09 10.90 -8.84
N LEU A 119 14.64 11.29 -10.04
CA LEU A 119 15.13 12.46 -10.77
C LEU A 119 14.95 13.76 -9.95
N HIS A 120 13.83 13.88 -9.24
CA HIS A 120 13.53 15.03 -8.38
C HIS A 120 14.07 14.87 -6.94
N GLY A 121 14.89 13.86 -6.66
CA GLY A 121 15.46 13.61 -5.32
C GLY A 121 14.42 13.21 -4.27
N HIS A 122 13.23 12.78 -4.70
CA HIS A 122 12.14 12.32 -3.83
C HIS A 122 12.30 10.85 -3.47
N TYR A 123 11.61 10.45 -2.40
CA TYR A 123 11.62 9.11 -1.85
C TYR A 123 10.29 8.42 -2.13
N LEU A 124 10.28 7.55 -3.14
CA LEU A 124 9.09 6.80 -3.52
C LEU A 124 8.80 5.69 -2.51
N LEU A 125 7.58 5.60 -2.00
CA LEU A 125 7.13 4.60 -1.04
C LEU A 125 5.98 3.81 -1.65
N TYR A 126 6.16 2.50 -1.82
CA TYR A 126 5.05 1.61 -2.15
C TYR A 126 4.37 1.22 -0.85
N THR A 127 3.10 1.58 -0.70
CA THR A 127 2.35 1.26 0.52
C THR A 127 1.97 -0.22 0.52
N PRO A 128 2.10 -0.91 1.67
CA PRO A 128 1.81 -2.34 1.73
C PRO A 128 0.32 -2.62 1.54
N PRO A 129 -0.03 -3.73 0.86
CA PRO A 129 -1.42 -4.06 0.59
C PRO A 129 -2.18 -4.40 1.87
N TYR A 130 -3.48 -4.10 1.91
CA TYR A 130 -4.36 -4.37 3.06
C TYR A 130 -4.00 -3.62 4.36
N HIS A 131 -3.20 -2.55 4.26
CA HIS A 131 -2.78 -1.72 5.39
C HIS A 131 -3.15 -0.24 5.20
N PRO A 132 -4.46 0.10 5.09
CA PRO A 132 -4.90 1.48 4.90
C PRO A 132 -4.45 2.42 6.03
N GLU A 133 -4.22 1.89 7.24
CA GLU A 133 -3.69 2.63 8.39
C GLU A 133 -2.27 3.18 8.18
N LEU A 134 -1.50 2.62 7.25
CA LEU A 134 -0.17 3.10 6.85
C LEU A 134 -0.22 4.16 5.74
N GLN A 135 -1.42 4.52 5.27
CA GLN A 135 -1.63 5.40 4.12
C GLN A 135 -2.28 6.72 4.58
N PRO A 136 -1.51 7.80 4.78
CA PRO A 136 -2.07 9.09 5.22
C PRO A 136 -3.18 9.65 4.30
N ILE A 137 -3.20 9.24 3.03
CA ILE A 137 -4.21 9.65 2.06
C ILE A 137 -5.62 9.17 2.44
N GLU A 138 -5.76 8.06 3.17
CA GLU A 138 -7.05 7.58 3.64
C GLU A 138 -7.71 8.56 4.63
N LEU A 139 -6.90 9.19 5.48
CA LEU A 139 -7.37 10.22 6.41
C LEU A 139 -7.68 11.54 5.69
N VAL A 140 -6.88 11.89 4.67
CA VAL A 140 -7.18 13.02 3.78
C VAL A 140 -8.55 12.82 3.15
N TRP A 141 -8.81 11.64 2.58
CA TRP A 141 -10.10 11.30 1.98
C TRP A 141 -11.24 11.28 3.00
N ALA A 142 -11.02 10.72 4.19
CA ALA A 142 -12.02 10.72 5.25
C ALA A 142 -12.45 12.16 5.62
N THR A 143 -11.47 13.07 5.78
CA THR A 143 -11.73 14.49 6.03
C THR A 143 -12.48 15.16 4.88
N VAL A 144 -12.02 15.00 3.64
CA VAL A 144 -12.66 15.63 2.47
C VAL A 144 -14.09 15.13 2.31
N LYS A 145 -14.30 13.81 2.35
CA LYS A 145 -15.65 13.22 2.26
C LYS A 145 -16.55 13.67 3.41
N GLY A 146 -16.01 13.76 4.63
CA GLY A 146 -16.75 14.27 5.79
C GLY A 146 -17.25 15.70 5.60
N ARG A 147 -16.41 16.58 5.02
CA ARG A 147 -16.81 17.96 4.67
C ARG A 147 -17.89 17.99 3.59
N ILE A 148 -17.74 17.16 2.56
CA ILE A 148 -18.71 17.05 1.46
C ILE A 148 -20.05 16.48 1.94
N ALA A 149 -20.06 15.58 2.91
CA ALA A 149 -21.30 15.03 3.46
C ALA A 149 -22.22 16.10 4.06
N GLY A 150 -21.66 17.19 4.60
CA GLY A 150 -22.43 18.34 5.10
C GLY A 150 -23.02 19.23 3.99
N SER A 151 -22.49 19.15 2.77
CA SER A 151 -23.02 19.82 1.59
C SER A 151 -22.83 18.93 0.37
N PRO A 152 -23.72 17.95 0.13
CA PRO A 152 -23.58 17.00 -0.97
C PRO A 152 -23.54 17.70 -2.34
N PRO A 153 -22.83 17.15 -3.34
CA PRO A 153 -22.73 17.76 -4.66
C PRO A 153 -24.03 17.63 -5.46
N LYS A 154 -24.31 18.62 -6.30
CA LYS A 154 -25.49 18.65 -7.19
C LYS A 154 -25.29 17.86 -8.48
N ASN A 155 -24.05 17.74 -8.95
CA ASN A 155 -23.65 17.05 -10.17
C ASN A 155 -22.15 16.73 -10.14
N GLY A 156 -21.65 16.07 -11.20
CA GLY A 156 -20.25 15.67 -11.29
C GLY A 156 -19.24 16.83 -11.23
N ASN A 157 -19.53 17.95 -11.90
CA ASN A 157 -18.64 19.12 -11.88
C ASN A 157 -18.56 19.75 -10.48
N ASP A 158 -19.72 19.86 -9.82
CA ASP A 158 -19.79 20.31 -8.42
C ASP A 158 -19.05 19.35 -7.47
N ALA A 159 -19.12 18.04 -7.72
CA ALA A 159 -18.36 17.05 -6.95
C ALA A 159 -16.85 17.24 -7.09
N VAL A 160 -16.35 17.44 -8.32
CA VAL A 160 -14.92 17.71 -8.58
C VAL A 160 -14.49 18.99 -7.87
N GLN A 161 -15.26 20.08 -8.01
CA GLN A 161 -14.91 21.35 -7.38
C GLN A 161 -14.87 21.24 -5.85
N LYS A 162 -15.86 20.58 -5.23
CA LYS A 162 -15.87 20.35 -3.79
C LYS A 162 -14.71 19.51 -3.30
N VAL A 163 -14.23 18.55 -4.09
CA VAL A 163 -13.02 17.79 -3.78
C VAL A 163 -11.79 18.69 -3.81
N LEU A 164 -11.64 19.51 -4.86
CA LEU A 164 -10.52 20.46 -4.98
C LEU A 164 -10.50 21.47 -3.83
N ASP A 165 -11.66 22.05 -3.51
CA ASP A 165 -11.83 22.99 -2.40
C ASP A 165 -11.55 22.30 -1.05
N GLY A 166 -12.04 21.08 -0.89
CA GLY A 166 -11.82 20.25 0.29
C GLY A 166 -10.35 19.96 0.54
N LEU A 167 -9.59 19.65 -0.53
CA LEU A 167 -8.14 19.43 -0.49
C LEU A 167 -7.40 20.73 -0.19
N ALA A 168 -7.74 21.84 -0.87
CA ALA A 168 -7.12 23.15 -0.66
C ALA A 168 -7.35 23.69 0.76
N ALA A 169 -8.46 23.32 1.40
CA ALA A 169 -8.77 23.71 2.77
C ALA A 169 -7.96 22.95 3.83
N ILE A 170 -7.25 21.86 3.49
CA ILE A 170 -6.40 21.12 4.44
C ILE A 170 -5.18 21.96 4.78
N LYS A 171 -5.10 22.36 6.06
CA LYS A 171 -3.98 23.16 6.57
C LYS A 171 -2.81 22.26 6.98
N GLY A 172 -1.60 22.83 7.02
CA GLY A 172 -0.40 22.11 7.45
C GLY A 172 -0.58 21.37 8.79
N LYS A 173 -1.17 22.00 9.81
CA LYS A 173 -1.40 21.36 11.12
C LYS A 173 -2.30 20.11 11.01
N GLU A 174 -3.33 20.17 10.17
CA GLU A 174 -4.25 19.05 9.96
C GLU A 174 -3.55 17.91 9.20
N PHE A 175 -2.85 18.23 8.11
CA PHE A 175 -2.04 17.26 7.37
C PHE A 175 -1.00 16.58 8.28
N LEU A 176 -0.32 17.35 9.12
CA LEU A 176 0.66 16.83 10.09
C LEU A 176 0.03 15.88 11.10
N SER A 177 -1.21 16.15 11.54
CA SER A 177 -1.94 15.25 12.42
C SER A 177 -2.25 13.93 11.72
N MET A 178 -2.71 13.98 10.47
CA MET A 178 -2.99 12.78 9.65
C MET A 178 -1.72 11.95 9.42
N TYR A 179 -0.63 12.64 9.07
CA TYR A 179 0.67 12.00 8.86
C TYR A 179 1.18 11.31 10.15
N ARG A 180 1.12 12.00 11.29
CA ARG A 180 1.49 11.43 12.59
C ARG A 180 0.63 10.25 12.99
N HIS A 181 -0.64 10.24 12.63
CA HIS A 181 -1.51 9.10 12.87
C HIS A 181 -0.95 7.84 12.21
N ALA A 182 -0.61 7.90 10.91
CA ALA A 182 0.04 6.78 10.22
C ALA A 182 1.37 6.37 10.88
N GLN A 183 2.16 7.34 11.36
CA GLN A 183 3.41 7.04 12.07
C GLN A 183 3.21 6.21 13.34
N THR A 184 2.07 6.32 14.03
CA THR A 184 1.80 5.48 15.21
C THR A 184 1.71 4.00 14.84
N PHE A 185 1.10 3.69 13.71
CA PHE A 185 1.05 2.33 13.15
C PHE A 185 2.42 1.88 12.63
N GLU A 186 3.16 2.77 11.95
CA GLU A 186 4.53 2.48 11.53
C GLU A 186 5.41 2.07 12.71
N ASN A 187 5.29 2.78 13.84
CA ASN A 187 6.03 2.46 15.06
C ASN A 187 5.59 1.13 15.66
N ALA A 188 4.28 0.88 15.75
CA ALA A 188 3.74 -0.35 16.30
C ALA A 188 4.19 -1.57 15.49
N TYR A 189 4.16 -1.48 14.16
CA TYR A 189 4.59 -2.58 13.29
C TYR A 189 6.10 -2.77 13.27
N ALA A 190 6.88 -1.69 13.38
CA ALA A 190 8.33 -1.79 13.49
C ALA A 190 8.73 -2.49 14.81
N ALA A 191 8.10 -2.12 15.93
CA ALA A 191 8.34 -2.78 17.22
C ALA A 191 8.00 -4.28 17.16
N TYR A 192 6.84 -4.62 16.58
CA TYR A 192 6.46 -6.02 16.40
C TYR A 192 7.44 -6.80 15.53
N ALA A 193 7.93 -6.21 14.43
CA ALA A 193 8.90 -6.87 13.57
C ALA A 193 10.23 -7.16 14.29
N SER A 194 10.66 -6.26 15.18
CA SER A 194 11.83 -6.49 16.05
C SER A 194 11.60 -7.63 17.04
N GLU A 195 10.46 -7.63 17.75
CA GLU A 195 10.13 -8.69 18.70
C GLU A 195 10.00 -10.07 18.03
N PHE A 196 9.44 -10.14 16.83
CA PHE A 196 9.30 -11.39 16.09
C PHE A 196 10.67 -11.95 15.71
N ASN A 197 11.57 -11.11 15.19
CA ASN A 197 12.94 -11.51 14.88
C ASN A 197 13.71 -11.99 16.12
N GLU A 198 13.55 -11.32 17.28
CA GLU A 198 14.17 -11.75 18.53
C GLU A 198 13.66 -13.12 18.98
N ARG A 199 12.34 -13.38 18.88
CA ARG A 199 11.77 -14.69 19.22
C ARG A 199 12.24 -15.80 18.29
N ASP A 200 12.33 -15.53 16.99
CA ASP A 200 12.83 -16.51 16.02
C ASP A 200 14.31 -16.84 16.26
N LEU A 201 15.13 -15.84 16.61
CA LEU A 201 16.52 -16.05 17.00
C LEU A 201 16.65 -16.90 18.27
N MET A 202 15.87 -16.61 19.31
CA MET A 202 15.87 -17.39 20.54
C MET A 202 15.39 -18.83 20.31
N ALA A 203 14.35 -19.03 19.48
CA ALA A 203 13.86 -20.37 19.14
C ALA A 203 14.91 -21.19 18.34
N ALA A 204 15.72 -20.54 17.51
CA ALA A 204 16.80 -21.18 16.77
C ALA A 204 18.01 -21.53 17.67
N GLU A 205 18.26 -20.76 18.72
CA GLU A 205 19.28 -21.06 19.73
C GLU A 205 18.88 -22.24 20.63
N ASP A 206 17.58 -22.38 20.96
CA ASP A 206 17.05 -23.50 21.76
C ASP A 206 17.01 -24.85 21.00
N THR A 207 17.30 -24.85 19.69
CA THR A 207 17.36 -26.07 18.86
C THR A 207 18.78 -26.58 18.59
N LEU A 208 19.81 -25.99 19.23
CA LEU A 208 21.21 -26.41 19.23
C LEU A 208 21.60 -27.10 20.54
#